data_AF-A0A1H3MEY3-F1
#
_entry.id   AF-A0A1H3MEY3-F1
#
_cell.length_a   1.000
_cell.length_b   1.000
_cell.length_c   1.000
_cell.angle_alpha   90.00
_cell.angle_beta   90.00
_cell.angle_gamma   90.00
#
_symmetry.space_group_name_H-M   'P 1'
#
loop_
_entity.id
_entity.type
_entity.pdbx_description
1 polymer ?
#
loop_
_entity_poly.entity_id
_entity_poly.type
_entity_poly.pdbx_seq_one_letter_code
_entity_poly.pdbx_strand_id
1 'polypeptide(L)'
;MNDSGRKGRGQKHDPDVTLPMPCHLSELPDSYPALLESVKSLVRHERLKVIRSANAQMILLYWQIGQHILKRQQQEGWGAKVIDRLAYDLKQAFPEMGGFSPRNLKYMRKFAELWPDLKIVQQAAALFPGITKQWTVRNLPST
;
A
#
# COMPACT_ATOMS: atom_id res chain seq x y z
N MET A 1 -37.03 -32.00 -0.22
CA MET A 1 -36.72 -31.53 1.15
C MET A 1 -35.20 -31.54 1.30
N ASN A 2 -34.49 -30.43 1.05
CA ASN A 2 -34.13 -29.32 1.97
C ASN A 2 -33.41 -29.81 3.24
N ASP A 3 -32.30 -29.26 3.73
CA ASP A 3 -31.75 -27.90 3.62
C ASP A 3 -30.22 -27.87 3.93
N SER A 4 -29.56 -26.82 3.46
CA SER A 4 -28.13 -26.54 3.46
C SER A 4 -27.67 -25.80 4.71
N GLY A 5 -26.72 -26.37 5.45
CA GLY A 5 -26.05 -25.70 6.57
C GLY A 5 -24.73 -25.04 6.18
N ARG A 6 -24.74 -23.79 5.68
CA ARG A 6 -23.57 -22.89 5.74
C ARG A 6 -23.99 -21.49 6.16
N LYS A 7 -23.84 -21.21 7.45
CA LYS A 7 -24.09 -19.91 8.08
C LYS A 7 -22.94 -18.95 7.74
N GLY A 8 -23.13 -18.13 6.71
CA GLY A 8 -22.23 -17.02 6.40
C GLY A 8 -22.24 -16.01 7.54
N ARG A 9 -21.05 -15.62 8.01
CA ARG A 9 -20.86 -14.56 9.01
C ARG A 9 -21.40 -13.26 8.42
N GLY A 10 -22.54 -12.80 8.96
CA GLY A 10 -23.16 -11.53 8.60
C GLY A 10 -22.23 -10.38 8.96
N GLN A 11 -21.90 -9.58 7.95
CA GLN A 11 -21.41 -8.22 8.13
C GLN A 11 -22.59 -7.45 8.75
N LYS A 12 -22.52 -7.11 10.03
CA LYS A 12 -23.49 -6.21 10.66
C LYS A 12 -23.28 -4.84 10.03
N HIS A 13 -24.08 -4.55 9.01
CA HIS A 13 -24.20 -3.21 8.46
C HIS A 13 -24.94 -2.39 9.51
N ASP A 14 -24.30 -1.36 10.05
CA ASP A 14 -24.92 -0.40 10.96
C ASP A 14 -25.97 0.39 10.15
N PRO A 15 -27.27 0.28 10.44
CA PRO A 15 -28.32 0.83 9.57
C PRO A 15 -28.48 2.35 9.67
N ASP A 16 -27.66 3.05 10.46
CA ASP A 16 -27.87 4.47 10.79
C ASP A 16 -26.91 5.45 10.09
N VAL A 17 -26.11 5.01 9.12
CA VAL A 17 -25.37 5.95 8.24
C VAL A 17 -26.19 6.19 6.97
N THR A 18 -27.35 6.82 7.14
CA THR A 18 -28.10 7.37 5.98
C THR A 18 -27.42 8.67 5.58
N LEU A 19 -26.54 8.63 4.58
CA LEU A 19 -26.08 9.85 3.93
C LEU A 19 -27.30 10.54 3.31
N PRO A 20 -27.58 11.81 3.62
CA PRO A 20 -28.71 12.52 3.01
C PRO A 20 -28.51 12.52 1.49
N MET A 21 -29.62 12.32 0.75
CA MET A 21 -29.57 12.38 -0.70
C MET A 21 -29.05 13.76 -1.11
N PRO A 22 -27.99 13.84 -1.92
CA PRO A 22 -27.48 15.14 -2.38
C PRO A 22 -28.55 15.86 -3.21
N CYS A 23 -28.61 17.19 -3.10
CA CYS A 23 -29.46 18.04 -3.94
C CYS A 23 -29.25 17.70 -5.42
N HIS A 24 -30.32 17.79 -6.20
CA HIS A 24 -30.29 17.40 -7.60
C HIS A 24 -29.37 18.35 -8.39
N LEU A 25 -28.61 17.84 -9.36
CA LEU A 25 -27.66 18.66 -10.15
C LEU A 25 -28.30 19.90 -10.79
N SER A 26 -29.61 19.84 -11.07
CA SER A 26 -30.42 20.93 -11.62
C SER A 26 -30.67 22.10 -10.65
N GLU A 27 -30.44 21.90 -9.35
CA GLU A 27 -30.62 22.90 -8.31
C GLU A 27 -29.30 23.64 -7.99
N LEU A 28 -28.19 23.22 -8.58
CA LEU A 28 -26.87 23.77 -8.32
C LEU A 28 -26.55 24.94 -9.27
N PRO A 29 -25.70 25.89 -8.86
CA PRO A 29 -25.25 26.97 -9.73
C PRO A 29 -24.54 26.43 -10.97
N ASP A 30 -24.64 27.16 -12.08
CA ASP A 30 -23.97 26.83 -13.36
C ASP A 30 -22.44 26.69 -13.22
N SER A 31 -21.84 27.29 -12.18
CA SER A 31 -20.41 27.19 -11.87
C SER A 31 -20.01 25.89 -11.17
N TYR A 32 -20.97 25.11 -10.65
CA TYR A 32 -20.71 23.89 -9.89
C TYR A 32 -19.94 22.81 -10.69
N PRO A 33 -20.26 22.51 -11.97
CA PRO A 33 -19.49 21.54 -12.74
C PRO A 33 -18.00 21.92 -12.87
N ALA A 34 -17.70 23.22 -13.04
CA ALA A 34 -16.33 23.72 -13.12
C ALA A 34 -15.60 23.60 -11.77
N LEU A 35 -16.30 23.89 -10.66
CA LEU A 35 -15.78 23.66 -9.30
C LEU A 35 -15.50 22.17 -9.08
N LEU A 36 -16.44 21.29 -9.43
CA LEU A 36 -16.33 19.85 -9.25
C LEU A 36 -15.13 19.30 -10.01
N GLU A 37 -14.92 19.71 -11.27
CA GLU A 37 -13.76 19.25 -12.03
C GLU A 37 -12.44 19.79 -11.45
N SER A 38 -12.43 21.04 -10.96
CA SER A 38 -11.27 21.62 -10.29
C SER A 38 -10.90 20.82 -9.03
N VAL A 39 -11.89 20.46 -8.20
CA VAL A 39 -11.67 19.63 -7.01
C VAL A 39 -11.24 18.21 -7.39
N LYS A 40 -11.84 17.59 -8.41
CA LYS A 40 -11.41 16.26 -8.90
C LYS A 40 -9.95 16.30 -9.36
N SER A 41 -9.56 17.32 -10.11
CA SER A 41 -8.19 17.52 -10.57
C SER A 41 -7.21 17.66 -9.40
N LEU A 42 -7.55 18.51 -8.42
CA LEU A 42 -6.77 18.66 -7.19
C LEU A 42 -6.59 17.32 -6.46
N VAL A 43 -7.68 16.58 -6.24
CA VAL A 43 -7.63 15.28 -5.57
C VAL A 43 -6.73 14.28 -6.32
N ARG A 44 -6.83 14.22 -7.64
CA ARG A 44 -5.97 13.35 -8.46
C ARG A 44 -4.50 13.74 -8.31
N HIS A 45 -4.19 15.02 -8.36
CA HIS A 45 -2.81 15.54 -8.24
C HIS A 45 -2.20 15.23 -6.87
N GLU A 46 -2.91 15.54 -5.79
CA GLU A 46 -2.41 15.30 -4.43
C GLU A 46 -2.25 13.79 -4.15
N ARG A 47 -3.18 12.95 -4.62
CA ARG A 47 -3.04 11.48 -4.51
C ARG A 47 -1.77 10.97 -5.19
N LEU A 48 -1.43 11.48 -6.38
CA LEU A 48 -0.20 11.07 -7.07
C LEU A 48 1.05 11.45 -6.28
N LYS A 49 1.08 12.64 -5.67
CA LYS A 49 2.19 13.06 -4.80
C LYS A 49 2.35 12.13 -3.60
N VAL A 50 1.24 11.83 -2.92
CA VAL A 50 1.24 10.93 -1.76
C VAL A 50 1.74 9.54 -2.14
N ILE A 51 1.23 8.97 -3.24
CA ILE A 51 1.65 7.64 -3.72
C ILE A 51 3.14 7.63 -4.07
N ARG A 52 3.64 8.67 -4.74
CA ARG A 52 5.06 8.78 -5.10
C ARG A 52 5.95 8.84 -3.85
N SER A 53 5.58 9.67 -2.88
CA SER A 53 6.31 9.78 -1.61
C SER A 53 6.32 8.47 -0.83
N ALA A 54 5.15 7.80 -0.71
CA ALA A 54 5.03 6.52 -0.04
C ALA A 54 5.86 5.42 -0.72
N ASN A 55 5.84 5.36 -2.05
CA ASN A 55 6.63 4.39 -2.82
C ASN A 55 8.14 4.59 -2.62
N ALA A 56 8.61 5.84 -2.60
CA ALA A 56 10.02 6.13 -2.33
C ALA A 56 10.43 5.68 -0.93
N GLN A 57 9.59 5.92 0.08
CA GLN A 57 9.83 5.46 1.45
C GLN A 57 9.80 3.93 1.57
N MET A 58 8.92 3.24 0.83
CA MET A 58 8.90 1.77 0.79
C MET A 58 10.19 1.18 0.22
N ILE A 59 10.73 1.75 -0.87
CA ILE A 59 12.02 1.31 -1.43
C ILE A 59 13.14 1.47 -0.40
N LEU A 60 13.19 2.61 0.28
CA LEU A 60 14.19 2.89 1.32
C LEU A 60 14.06 1.94 2.50
N LEU A 61 12.84 1.70 2.99
CA LEU A 61 12.58 0.76 4.07
C LEU A 61 13.07 -0.64 3.72
N TYR A 62 12.74 -1.13 2.52
CA TYR A 62 13.15 -2.45 2.06
C TYR A 62 14.67 -2.58 1.95
N TRP A 63 15.35 -1.54 1.48
CA TRP A 63 16.80 -1.50 1.48
C TRP A 63 17.39 -1.56 2.90
N GLN A 64 16.86 -0.75 3.83
CA GLN A 64 17.31 -0.72 5.22
C GLN A 64 17.12 -2.06 5.93
N ILE A 65 15.98 -2.72 5.73
CA ILE A 65 15.73 -4.08 6.24
C ILE A 65 16.82 -5.04 5.71
N GLY A 66 17.14 -4.96 4.42
CA GLY A 66 18.21 -5.74 3.83
C GLY A 66 19.57 -5.51 4.49
N GLN A 67 19.93 -4.25 4.76
CA GLN A 67 21.16 -3.88 5.47
C GLN A 67 21.19 -4.45 6.89
N HIS A 68 20.08 -4.39 7.61
CA HIS A 68 19.96 -5.00 8.94
C HIS A 68 20.19 -6.51 8.91
N ILE A 69 19.61 -7.20 7.92
CA ILE A 69 19.83 -8.64 7.74
C ILE A 69 21.31 -8.92 7.45
N LEU A 70 21.92 -8.23 6.47
CA LEU A 70 23.33 -8.44 6.10
C LEU A 70 24.29 -8.23 7.28
N LYS A 71 24.10 -7.14 8.03
CA LYS A 71 24.91 -6.84 9.21
C LYS A 71 24.88 -7.97 10.23
N ARG A 72 23.68 -8.49 10.54
CA ARG A 72 23.51 -9.61 11.49
C ARG A 72 24.06 -10.93 10.94
N GLN A 73 23.94 -11.18 9.63
CA GLN A 73 24.58 -12.34 9.01
C GLN A 73 26.10 -12.30 9.16
N GLN A 74 26.72 -11.13 8.95
CA GLN A 74 28.17 -10.96 9.05
C GLN A 74 28.67 -11.06 10.50
N GLN A 75 27.91 -10.51 11.45
CA GLN A 75 28.32 -10.45 12.86
C GLN A 75 28.02 -11.73 13.65
N GLU A 76 26.92 -12.40 13.33
CA GLU A 76 26.35 -13.48 14.16
C GLU A 76 26.11 -14.78 13.38
N GLY A 77 26.42 -14.81 12.07
CA GLY A 77 26.26 -16.02 11.25
C GLY A 77 24.81 -16.42 10.95
N TRP A 78 23.88 -15.47 10.98
CA TRP A 78 22.45 -15.75 10.77
C TRP A 78 22.16 -16.46 9.43
N GLY A 79 21.55 -17.64 9.52
CA GLY A 79 21.11 -18.42 8.36
C GLY A 79 19.66 -18.18 7.95
N ALA A 80 19.18 -18.96 6.97
CA ALA A 80 17.83 -18.85 6.41
C ALA A 80 16.70 -18.96 7.46
N LYS A 81 16.89 -19.77 8.51
CA LYS A 81 15.89 -19.95 9.59
C LYS A 81 15.54 -18.65 10.30
N VAL A 82 16.51 -17.75 10.49
CA VAL A 82 16.27 -16.46 11.16
C VAL A 82 15.46 -15.52 10.27
N ILE A 83 15.67 -15.58 8.95
CA ILE A 83 14.89 -14.82 7.97
C ILE A 83 13.42 -15.28 7.97
N ASP A 84 13.20 -16.60 8.04
CA ASP A 84 11.83 -17.15 8.08
C ASP A 84 11.11 -16.72 9.37
N ARG A 85 11.81 -16.72 10.53
CA ARG A 85 11.25 -16.22 11.79
C ARG A 85 10.95 -14.72 11.74
N LEU A 86 11.89 -13.91 11.24
CA LEU A 86 11.70 -12.47 11.08
C LEU A 86 10.50 -12.15 10.19
N ALA A 87 10.34 -12.88 9.09
CA ALA A 87 9.18 -12.73 8.21
C ALA A 87 7.86 -13.04 8.92
N TYR A 88 7.83 -14.07 9.77
CA TYR A 88 6.65 -14.40 10.58
C TYR A 88 6.33 -13.27 11.57
N ASP A 89 7.32 -12.81 12.34
CA ASP A 89 7.14 -11.79 13.36
C ASP A 89 6.71 -10.44 12.75
N LEU A 90 7.30 -10.04 11.61
CA LEU A 90 6.91 -8.81 10.91
C LEU A 90 5.48 -8.85 10.38
N LYS A 91 5.02 -10.00 9.86
CA LYS A 91 3.62 -10.14 9.42
C LYS A 91 2.63 -10.07 10.56
N GLN A 92 3.01 -10.54 11.75
CA GLN A 92 2.15 -10.44 12.93
C GLN A 92 2.13 -9.02 13.50
N ALA A 93 3.26 -8.33 13.47
CA ALA A 93 3.36 -6.95 13.93
C ALA A 93 2.64 -5.95 13.01
N PHE A 94 2.60 -6.23 11.69
CA PHE A 94 2.04 -5.34 10.67
C PHE A 94 1.10 -6.10 9.72
N PRO A 95 -0.07 -6.58 10.20
CA PRO A 95 -0.96 -7.45 9.42
C PRO A 95 -1.59 -6.75 8.20
N GLU A 96 -1.74 -5.43 8.25
CA GLU A 96 -2.20 -4.59 7.14
C GLU A 96 -1.14 -4.35 6.06
N MET A 97 0.14 -4.61 6.36
CA MET A 97 1.23 -4.42 5.41
C MET A 97 1.57 -5.70 4.64
N GLY A 98 1.44 -5.64 3.32
CA GLY A 98 2.01 -6.63 2.42
C GLY A 98 3.54 -6.53 2.33
N GLY A 99 4.19 -7.56 1.79
CA GLY A 99 5.61 -7.50 1.44
C GLY A 99 6.58 -8.11 2.45
N PHE A 100 6.16 -8.58 3.62
CA PHE A 100 7.07 -9.25 4.57
C PHE A 100 7.09 -10.79 4.44
N SER A 101 7.03 -11.32 3.22
CA SER A 101 7.23 -12.76 3.00
C SER A 101 8.71 -13.15 3.14
N PRO A 102 9.06 -14.39 3.54
CA PRO A 102 10.46 -14.81 3.63
C PRO A 102 11.22 -14.64 2.31
N ARG A 103 10.55 -14.89 1.18
CA ARG A 103 11.10 -14.64 -0.16
C ARG A 103 11.43 -13.15 -0.35
N ASN A 104 10.52 -12.26 0.03
CA ASN A 104 10.75 -10.83 -0.14
C ASN A 104 11.87 -10.31 0.77
N LEU A 105 12.00 -10.81 2.00
CA LEU A 105 13.14 -10.47 2.86
C LEU A 105 14.48 -10.93 2.26
N LYS A 106 14.53 -12.10 1.60
CA LYS A 106 15.72 -12.54 0.85
C LYS A 106 16.04 -11.58 -0.30
N TYR A 107 15.02 -11.03 -0.97
CA TYR A 107 15.22 -10.00 -1.98
C TYR A 107 15.65 -8.66 -1.40
N MET A 108 15.10 -8.22 -0.27
CA MET A 108 15.55 -7.02 0.45
C MET A 108 17.03 -7.13 0.83
N ARG A 109 17.44 -8.29 1.36
CA ARG A 109 18.85 -8.60 1.63
C ARG A 109 19.72 -8.51 0.37
N LYS A 110 19.30 -9.15 -0.73
CA LYS A 110 20.03 -9.10 -2.01
C LYS A 110 20.07 -7.69 -2.61
N PHE A 111 19.01 -6.91 -2.40
CA PHE A 111 18.93 -5.50 -2.80
C PHE A 111 19.95 -4.67 -2.03
N ALA A 112 20.04 -4.84 -0.72
CA ALA A 112 21.06 -4.17 0.08
C ALA A 112 22.49 -4.59 -0.31
N GLU A 113 22.69 -5.87 -0.63
CA GLU A 113 23.98 -6.44 -1.02
C GLU A 113 24.50 -5.89 -2.35
N LEU A 114 23.62 -5.75 -3.34
CA LEU A 114 23.98 -5.27 -4.69
C LEU A 114 24.14 -3.76 -4.77
N TRP A 115 23.48 -3.00 -3.89
CA TRP A 115 23.52 -1.53 -3.89
C TRP A 115 23.87 -1.01 -2.49
N PRO A 116 25.13 -1.09 -2.04
CA PRO A 116 25.52 -0.74 -0.68
C PRO A 116 25.52 0.76 -0.38
N ASP A 117 25.57 1.63 -1.41
CA ASP A 117 25.52 3.08 -1.24
C ASP A 117 24.07 3.59 -1.18
N LEU A 118 23.68 4.10 -0.01
CA LEU A 118 22.38 4.69 0.24
C LEU A 118 22.06 5.86 -0.70
N LYS A 119 23.07 6.63 -1.15
CA LYS A 119 22.84 7.78 -2.05
C LYS A 119 22.27 7.34 -3.39
N ILE A 120 22.76 6.22 -3.93
CA ILE A 120 22.27 5.63 -5.18
C ILE A 120 20.80 5.22 -5.01
N VAL A 121 20.48 4.59 -3.89
CA VAL A 121 19.12 4.12 -3.59
C VAL A 121 18.15 5.30 -3.38
N GLN A 122 18.57 6.35 -2.67
CA GLN A 122 17.77 7.56 -2.48
C GLN A 122 17.47 8.27 -3.80
N GLN A 123 18.47 8.41 -4.68
CA GLN A 123 18.29 9.01 -6.00
C GLN A 123 17.33 8.15 -6.85
N ALA A 124 17.52 6.84 -6.88
CA ALA A 124 16.64 5.92 -7.61
C ALA A 124 15.19 5.94 -7.09
N ALA A 125 15.00 5.98 -5.77
CA ALA A 125 13.69 6.05 -5.14
C ALA A 125 12.95 7.37 -5.46
N ALA A 126 13.67 8.49 -5.52
CA ALA A 126 13.11 9.79 -5.87
C ALA A 126 12.61 9.85 -7.33
N LEU A 127 13.25 9.09 -8.23
CA LEU A 127 12.90 9.01 -9.65
C LEU A 127 11.73 8.08 -9.94
N PHE A 128 11.28 7.28 -8.96
CA PHE A 128 10.32 6.21 -9.21
C PHE A 128 8.91 6.75 -9.45
N PRO A 129 8.32 6.60 -10.66
CA PRO A 129 6.98 7.09 -10.97
C PRO A 129 5.85 6.22 -10.37
N GLY A 130 6.20 5.20 -9.60
CA GLY A 130 5.28 4.31 -8.88
C GLY A 130 4.93 3.04 -9.66
N ILE A 131 5.28 1.86 -9.12
CA ILE A 131 4.66 0.58 -9.51
C ILE A 131 3.38 0.49 -8.69
N THR A 132 2.30 1.09 -9.18
CA THR A 132 0.99 0.76 -8.64
C THR A 132 0.26 -0.03 -9.70
N LYS A 133 0.12 -1.35 -9.49
CA LYS A 133 -1.03 -2.05 -10.06
C LYS A 133 -2.25 -1.31 -9.53
N GLN A 134 -2.97 -0.69 -10.46
CA GLN A 134 -4.20 0.05 -10.32
C GLN A 134 -5.10 -0.51 -9.19
N TRP A 135 -4.99 0.03 -7.98
CA TRP A 135 -5.90 -0.23 -6.87
C TRP A 135 -6.83 0.97 -6.71
N THR A 136 -7.64 1.28 -7.73
CA THR A 136 -8.85 2.11 -7.60
C THR A 136 -9.65 2.13 -8.91
N VAL A 137 -10.01 0.96 -9.45
CA VAL A 137 -11.14 0.85 -10.39
C VAL A 137 -12.00 -0.33 -9.96
N ARG A 138 -12.62 -0.23 -8.79
CA ARG A 138 -13.70 -1.17 -8.42
C ARG A 138 -14.93 -0.54 -7.77
N ASN A 139 -14.97 0.79 -7.63
CA ASN A 139 -16.14 1.50 -7.12
C ASN A 139 -16.27 2.87 -7.81
N LEU A 140 -16.60 2.87 -9.10
CA LEU A 140 -17.33 4.00 -9.68
C LEU A 140 -18.58 3.42 -10.35
N PRO A 141 -19.80 3.75 -9.91
CA PRO A 141 -20.96 3.52 -10.74
C PRO A 141 -20.77 4.32 -12.02
N SER A 142 -20.89 3.63 -13.16
CA SER A 142 -20.94 4.26 -14.47
C SER A 142 -22.22 5.08 -14.58
N THR A 143 -22.09 6.40 -14.56
CA THR A 143 -23.00 7.36 -15.22
C THR A 143 -22.22 8.65 -15.42
#